data_AF-A0A1I6T9N1-F1
#
_entry.id   AF-A0A1I6T9N1-F1
#
_cell.length_a   1.000
_cell.length_b   1.000
_cell.length_c   1.000
_cell.angle_alpha   90.00
_cell.angle_beta   90.00
_cell.angle_gamma   90.00
#
_symmetry.space_group_name_H-M   'P 1'
#
loop_
_entity.id
_entity.type
_entity.pdbx_description
1 polymer ?
#
loop_
_entity_poly.entity_id
_entity_poly.type
_entity_poly.pdbx_seq_one_letter_code
_entity_poly.pdbx_strand_id
1 'polypeptide(L)'
;MWLGRLDFTRNDIRKKLLWYSSFTCIVLEGLSFFLIKTISPYIGRDIAIYIFSTKPMPPNLFYILSSSSTAIIVIILCIYVTEIFTKNVITKSLILTGQMALTHYIGHVLFLFVLAAGNLLGSQTLYISLMWSIVFFIIVIIMSYIWRSRLTRGPIELLMRKYSDQ
;
A
#
# COMPACT_ATOMS: atom_id res chain seq x y z
N MET A 1 6.23 -15.61 4.10
CA MET A 1 7.15 -14.53 3.67
C MET A 1 8.14 -15.06 2.64
N TRP A 2 7.70 -15.28 1.39
CA TRP A 2 8.58 -15.72 0.30
C TRP A 2 9.15 -14.53 -0.49
N LEU A 3 8.31 -13.56 -0.82
CA LEU A 3 8.68 -12.35 -1.56
C LEU A 3 9.84 -11.57 -0.90
N GLY A 4 9.86 -11.46 0.43
CA GLY A 4 10.92 -10.78 1.17
C GLY A 4 12.26 -11.53 1.24
N ARG A 5 12.32 -12.78 0.77
CA ARG A 5 13.57 -13.56 0.66
C ARG A 5 14.21 -13.47 -0.72
N LEU A 6 13.55 -12.82 -1.68
CA LEU A 6 14.07 -12.64 -3.03
C LEU A 6 15.10 -11.52 -3.05
N ASP A 7 16.14 -11.71 -3.84
CA ASP A 7 17.15 -10.69 -4.08
C ASP A 7 16.70 -9.73 -5.19
N PHE A 8 16.20 -8.57 -4.78
CA PHE A 8 15.76 -7.51 -5.68
C PHE A 8 16.91 -6.72 -6.31
N THR A 9 18.18 -6.95 -5.94
CA THR A 9 19.32 -6.33 -6.62
C THR A 9 19.52 -6.92 -8.03
N ARG A 10 19.07 -8.16 -8.25
CA ARG A 10 19.18 -8.85 -9.53
C ARG A 10 18.07 -8.40 -10.49
N ASN A 11 18.47 -7.75 -11.58
CA ASN A 11 17.55 -7.27 -12.62
C ASN A 11 16.72 -8.41 -13.26
N ASP A 12 17.30 -9.60 -13.41
CA ASP A 12 16.59 -10.76 -13.99
C ASP A 12 15.38 -11.19 -13.15
N ILE A 13 15.54 -11.19 -11.82
CA ILE A 13 14.46 -11.57 -10.89
C ILE A 13 13.35 -10.52 -10.96
N ARG A 14 13.71 -9.23 -11.01
CA ARG A 14 12.75 -8.13 -11.13
C ARG A 14 11.95 -8.19 -12.42
N LYS A 15 12.62 -8.40 -13.56
CA LYS A 15 11.93 -8.52 -14.86
C LYS A 15 10.99 -9.72 -14.90
N LYS A 16 11.45 -10.89 -14.42
CA LYS A 16 10.61 -12.09 -14.33
C LYS A 16 9.40 -11.86 -13.42
N LEU A 17 9.62 -11.28 -12.24
CA LEU A 17 8.56 -11.03 -11.28
C LEU A 17 7.55 -10.01 -11.80
N LEU A 18 8.02 -8.93 -12.43
CA LEU A 18 7.15 -7.95 -13.10
C LEU A 18 6.30 -8.64 -14.17
N TRP A 19 6.92 -9.45 -15.02
CA TRP A 19 6.22 -10.18 -16.08
C TRP A 19 5.15 -11.13 -15.53
N TYR A 20 5.52 -11.97 -14.56
CA TYR A 20 4.57 -12.90 -13.94
C TYR A 20 3.42 -12.16 -13.24
N SER A 21 3.71 -11.10 -12.48
CA SER A 21 2.67 -10.34 -11.78
C SER A 21 1.77 -9.55 -12.73
N SER A 22 2.31 -8.98 -13.81
CA SER A 22 1.48 -8.34 -14.85
C SER A 22 0.60 -9.36 -15.55
N PHE A 23 1.14 -10.52 -15.90
CA PHE A 23 0.37 -11.60 -16.51
C PHE A 23 -0.75 -12.09 -15.60
N THR A 24 -0.46 -12.37 -14.31
CA THR A 24 -1.48 -12.81 -13.36
C THR A 24 -2.55 -11.75 -13.13
N CYS A 25 -2.16 -10.47 -13.05
CA CYS A 25 -3.11 -9.37 -12.89
C CYS A 25 -4.09 -9.29 -14.09
N ILE A 26 -3.55 -9.29 -15.32
CA ILE A 26 -4.37 -9.24 -16.55
C ILE A 26 -5.29 -10.46 -16.65
N VAL A 27 -4.77 -11.65 -16.37
CA VAL A 27 -5.56 -12.89 -16.40
C VAL A 27 -6.67 -12.85 -15.36
N LEU A 28 -6.39 -12.42 -14.12
CA LEU A 28 -7.38 -12.38 -13.04
C LEU A 28 -8.48 -11.34 -13.30
N GLU A 29 -8.12 -10.15 -13.78
CA GLU A 29 -9.10 -9.11 -14.13
C GLU A 29 -9.94 -9.51 -15.34
N GLY A 30 -9.31 -10.07 -16.38
CA GLY A 30 -10.00 -10.59 -17.55
C GLY A 30 -10.94 -11.74 -17.20
N LEU A 31 -10.48 -12.68 -16.37
CA LEU A 31 -11.27 -13.81 -15.89
C LEU A 31 -12.43 -13.33 -15.01
N SER A 32 -12.20 -12.40 -14.09
CA SER A 32 -13.25 -11.77 -13.28
C SER A 32 -14.34 -11.15 -14.13
N PHE A 33 -13.96 -10.31 -15.12
CA PHE A 33 -14.91 -9.68 -16.02
C PHE A 33 -15.72 -10.71 -16.83
N PHE A 34 -15.05 -11.74 -17.34
CA PHE A 34 -15.68 -12.81 -18.11
C PHE A 34 -16.67 -13.63 -17.27
N LEU A 35 -16.29 -14.01 -16.05
CA LEU A 35 -17.16 -14.77 -15.13
C LEU A 35 -18.36 -13.95 -14.70
N ILE A 36 -18.17 -12.69 -14.32
CA ILE A 36 -19.29 -11.82 -13.93
C ILE A 36 -20.27 -11.69 -15.09
N LYS A 37 -19.79 -11.45 -16.32
CA LYS A 37 -20.65 -11.31 -17.50
C LYS A 37 -21.41 -12.60 -17.83
N THR A 38 -20.75 -13.75 -17.74
CA THR A 38 -21.33 -15.05 -18.12
C THR A 38 -22.27 -15.62 -17.06
N ILE A 39 -21.97 -15.41 -15.78
CA ILE A 39 -22.70 -16.02 -14.65
C ILE A 39 -23.79 -15.09 -14.10
N SER A 40 -23.67 -13.77 -14.28
CA SER A 40 -24.72 -12.80 -13.92
C SER A 40 -26.14 -13.19 -14.39
N PRO A 41 -26.37 -13.70 -15.62
CA PRO A 41 -27.71 -14.09 -16.04
C PRO A 41 -28.28 -15.33 -15.31
N TYR A 42 -27.44 -16.17 -14.70
CA TYR A 42 -27.88 -17.42 -14.04
C TYR A 42 -28.10 -17.27 -12.54
N ILE A 43 -27.21 -16.54 -11.86
CA ILE A 43 -27.16 -16.47 -10.39
C ILE A 43 -27.61 -15.08 -9.87
N GLY A 44 -27.73 -14.09 -10.75
CA GLY A 44 -27.99 -12.70 -10.38
C GLY A 44 -26.71 -11.88 -10.21
N ARG A 45 -26.80 -10.60 -10.55
CA ARG A 45 -25.65 -9.69 -10.68
C ARG A 45 -24.91 -9.46 -9.36
N ASP A 46 -25.64 -9.32 -8.25
CA ASP A 46 -25.03 -8.99 -6.95
C ASP A 46 -24.18 -10.13 -6.40
N ILE A 47 -24.65 -11.37 -6.55
CA ILE A 47 -23.94 -12.57 -6.10
C ILE A 47 -22.71 -12.84 -6.97
N ALA A 48 -22.82 -12.64 -8.30
CA ALA A 48 -21.68 -12.74 -9.20
C ALA A 48 -20.59 -11.71 -8.87
N ILE A 49 -20.98 -10.47 -8.56
CA ILE A 49 -20.04 -9.43 -8.11
C ILE A 49 -19.44 -9.81 -6.76
N TYR A 50 -20.24 -10.31 -5.82
CA TYR A 50 -19.75 -10.67 -4.48
C TYR A 50 -18.60 -11.68 -4.55
N ILE A 51 -18.73 -12.71 -5.39
CA ILE A 51 -17.78 -13.83 -5.48
C ILE A 51 -16.58 -13.50 -6.38
N PHE A 52 -16.81 -12.83 -7.52
CA PHE A 52 -15.82 -12.70 -8.59
C PHE A 52 -15.23 -11.29 -8.76
N SER A 53 -15.71 -10.28 -8.02
CA SER A 53 -15.21 -8.90 -8.17
C SER A 53 -13.74 -8.76 -7.76
N THR A 54 -12.97 -7.94 -8.46
CA THR A 54 -11.61 -7.54 -8.02
C THR A 54 -11.61 -6.28 -7.17
N LYS A 55 -12.80 -5.76 -6.78
CA LYS A 55 -12.89 -4.57 -5.94
C LYS A 55 -12.57 -4.87 -4.47
N PRO A 56 -12.04 -3.89 -3.72
CA PRO A 56 -11.71 -4.06 -2.30
C PRO A 56 -12.89 -4.48 -1.41
N MET A 57 -14.10 -4.13 -1.83
CA MET A 57 -15.32 -4.45 -1.09
C MET A 57 -16.36 -5.05 -2.05
N PRO A 58 -16.87 -6.26 -1.78
CA PRO A 58 -16.51 -7.18 -0.68
C PRO A 58 -15.14 -7.87 -0.87
N PRO A 59 -14.42 -8.21 0.22
CA PRO A 59 -13.13 -8.89 0.11
C PRO A 59 -13.32 -10.34 -0.32
N ASN A 60 -12.96 -10.66 -1.56
CA ASN A 60 -13.02 -12.01 -2.09
C ASN A 60 -11.64 -12.49 -2.58
N LEU A 61 -11.59 -13.73 -3.05
CA LEU A 61 -10.36 -14.35 -3.52
C LEU A 61 -9.75 -13.62 -4.74
N PHE A 62 -10.59 -13.18 -5.68
CA PHE A 62 -10.14 -12.45 -6.87
C PHE A 62 -9.51 -11.11 -6.51
N TYR A 63 -10.09 -10.39 -5.56
CA TYR A 63 -9.51 -9.18 -4.99
C TYR A 63 -8.14 -9.46 -4.35
N ILE A 64 -8.01 -10.48 -3.50
CA ILE A 64 -6.72 -10.79 -2.83
C ILE A 64 -5.64 -11.10 -3.87
N LEU A 65 -5.95 -11.91 -4.89
CA LEU A 65 -4.97 -12.31 -5.90
C LEU A 65 -4.60 -11.16 -6.85
N SER A 66 -5.59 -10.39 -7.32
CA SER A 66 -5.37 -9.23 -8.18
C SER A 66 -4.59 -8.15 -7.43
N SER A 67 -5.02 -7.77 -6.22
CA SER A 67 -4.34 -6.77 -5.40
C SER A 67 -2.92 -7.18 -5.03
N SER A 68 -2.67 -8.47 -4.74
CA SER A 68 -1.33 -8.98 -4.48
C SER A 68 -0.43 -8.87 -5.72
N SER A 69 -0.96 -9.21 -6.89
CA SER A 69 -0.23 -9.08 -8.16
C SER A 69 0.13 -7.62 -8.44
N THR A 70 -0.84 -6.72 -8.27
CA THR A 70 -0.65 -5.28 -8.44
C THR A 70 0.34 -4.71 -7.41
N ALA A 71 0.28 -5.14 -6.16
CA ALA A 71 1.24 -4.74 -5.13
C ALA A 71 2.68 -5.10 -5.51
N ILE A 72 2.91 -6.30 -6.05
CA ILE A 72 4.24 -6.72 -6.52
C ILE A 72 4.72 -5.83 -7.67
N ILE A 73 3.85 -5.51 -8.64
CA ILE A 73 4.18 -4.59 -9.75
C ILE A 73 4.58 -3.23 -9.20
N VAL A 74 3.79 -2.66 -8.29
CA VAL A 74 4.06 -1.35 -7.67
C VAL A 74 5.39 -1.38 -6.92
N ILE A 75 5.68 -2.41 -6.14
CA ILE A 75 6.97 -2.56 -5.44
C ILE A 75 8.14 -2.53 -6.43
N ILE A 76 8.08 -3.31 -7.52
CA ILE A 76 9.15 -3.36 -8.52
C ILE A 76 9.32 -2.00 -9.21
N LEU A 77 8.22 -1.32 -9.55
CA LEU A 77 8.25 0.02 -10.12
C LEU A 77 8.88 1.03 -9.16
N CYS A 78 8.53 0.99 -7.87
CA CYS A 78 9.16 1.83 -6.86
C CYS A 78 10.67 1.60 -6.77
N ILE A 79 11.15 0.36 -6.90
CA ILE A 79 12.58 0.06 -6.94
C ILE A 79 13.24 0.68 -8.19
N TYR A 80 12.63 0.54 -9.38
CA TYR A 80 13.15 1.19 -10.61
C TYR A 80 13.23 2.71 -10.48
N VAL A 81 12.17 3.34 -9.98
CA VAL A 81 12.14 4.79 -9.73
C VAL A 81 13.26 5.20 -8.76
N THR A 82 13.49 4.40 -7.72
CA THR A 82 14.54 4.69 -6.72
C THR A 82 15.95 4.62 -7.31
N GLU A 83 16.21 3.67 -8.20
CA GLU A 83 17.50 3.55 -8.90
C GLU A 83 17.74 4.68 -9.91
N ILE A 84 16.71 5.11 -10.63
CA ILE A 84 16.83 6.22 -11.59
C ILE A 84 17.04 7.55 -10.84
N PHE A 85 16.34 7.76 -9.74
CA PHE A 85 16.34 9.03 -8.99
C PHE A 85 17.08 8.96 -7.66
N THR A 86 18.20 8.22 -7.60
CA THR A 86 18.95 7.98 -6.35
C THR A 86 19.45 9.26 -5.67
N LYS A 87 19.79 10.30 -6.44
CA LYS A 87 20.30 11.57 -5.91
C LYS A 87 19.21 12.59 -5.55
N ASN A 88 17.94 12.30 -5.85
CA ASN A 88 16.86 13.25 -5.62
C ASN A 88 16.47 13.28 -4.13
N VAL A 89 16.39 14.49 -3.56
CA VAL A 89 15.99 14.72 -2.17
C VAL A 89 14.60 14.14 -1.90
N ILE A 90 13.68 14.22 -2.87
CA ILE A 90 12.32 13.69 -2.75
C ILE A 90 12.34 12.17 -2.57
N THR A 91 13.09 11.45 -3.41
CA THR A 91 13.25 10.00 -3.32
C THR A 91 13.83 9.61 -1.96
N LYS A 92 14.86 10.33 -1.51
CA LYS A 92 15.48 10.08 -0.19
C LYS A 92 14.47 10.29 0.94
N SER A 93 13.72 11.39 0.94
CA SER A 93 12.68 11.66 1.94
C SER A 93 11.61 10.56 1.96
N LEU A 94 11.16 10.08 0.79
CA LEU A 94 10.19 8.99 0.69
C LEU A 94 10.73 7.66 1.27
N ILE A 95 12.00 7.34 1.01
CA ILE A 95 12.66 6.15 1.59
C ILE A 95 12.68 6.26 3.12
N LEU A 96 13.08 7.42 3.64
CA LEU A 96 13.13 7.64 5.09
C LEU A 96 11.76 7.52 5.73
N THR A 97 10.72 8.06 5.09
CA THR A 97 9.32 7.91 5.54
C THR A 97 8.90 6.44 5.52
N GLY A 98 9.18 5.69 4.44
CA GLY A 98 8.83 4.27 4.34
C GLY A 98 9.48 3.38 5.41
N GLN A 99 10.68 3.73 5.91
CA GLN A 99 11.35 3.01 7.01
C GLN A 99 10.64 3.15 8.37
N MET A 100 9.66 4.04 8.48
CA MET A 100 8.88 4.29 9.70
C MET A 100 7.38 4.02 9.50
N ALA A 101 7.05 3.12 8.57
CA ALA A 101 5.69 2.81 8.19
C ALA A 101 4.80 2.39 9.38
N LEU A 102 5.33 1.67 10.37
CA LEU A 102 4.55 1.27 11.55
C LEU A 102 4.26 2.47 12.45
N THR A 103 5.25 3.34 12.65
CA THR A 103 5.05 4.60 13.36
C THR A 103 3.99 5.47 12.69
N HIS A 104 4.04 5.62 11.35
CA HIS A 104 3.04 6.42 10.63
C HIS A 104 1.67 5.78 10.61
N TYR A 105 1.59 4.45 10.54
CA TYR A 105 0.33 3.72 10.62
C TYR A 105 -0.40 4.04 11.93
N ILE A 106 0.30 3.92 13.06
CA ILE A 106 -0.27 4.25 14.38
C ILE A 106 -0.55 5.75 14.48
N GLY A 107 0.36 6.60 13.98
CA GLY A 107 0.17 8.05 13.95
C GLY A 107 -1.08 8.48 13.18
N HIS A 108 -1.38 7.83 12.05
CA HIS A 108 -2.59 8.11 11.27
C HIS A 108 -3.87 7.71 12.02
N VAL A 109 -3.87 6.56 12.72
CA VAL A 109 -5.01 6.13 13.54
C VAL A 109 -5.26 7.13 14.68
N LEU A 110 -4.20 7.60 15.35
CA LEU A 110 -4.30 8.64 16.37
C LEU A 110 -4.81 9.96 15.78
N PHE A 111 -4.36 10.32 14.57
CA PHE A 111 -4.83 11.51 13.87
C PHE A 111 -6.33 11.44 13.57
N LEU A 112 -6.82 10.30 13.08
CA LEU A 112 -8.25 10.06 12.91
C LEU A 112 -9.02 10.15 14.24
N PHE A 113 -8.46 9.64 15.32
CA PHE A 113 -9.08 9.74 16.65
C PHE A 113 -9.23 11.19 17.12
N VAL A 114 -8.21 12.03 16.92
CA VAL A 114 -8.26 13.46 17.25
C VAL A 114 -9.32 14.18 16.43
N LEU A 115 -9.38 13.91 15.12
CA LEU A 115 -10.41 14.49 14.26
C LEU A 115 -11.82 14.01 14.67
N ALA A 116 -11.96 12.75 15.11
CA ALA A 116 -13.22 12.19 15.56
C ALA A 116 -13.71 12.86 16.84
N ALA A 117 -12.80 13.06 17.81
CA ALA A 117 -13.10 13.78 19.05
C ALA A 117 -13.50 15.25 18.79
N GLY A 118 -12.95 15.87 17.74
CA GLY A 118 -13.33 17.21 17.29
C GLY A 118 -14.60 17.27 16.43
N ASN A 119 -15.35 16.17 16.27
CA ASN A 119 -16.51 16.05 15.36
C ASN A 119 -16.20 16.43 13.89
N LEU A 120 -14.94 16.32 13.48
CA LEU A 120 -14.46 16.68 12.13
C LEU A 120 -14.55 15.51 11.14
N LEU A 121 -15.05 14.33 11.53
CA LEU A 121 -15.24 13.19 10.62
C LEU A 121 -16.61 13.17 9.92
N GLY A 122 -17.63 13.80 10.51
CA GLY A 122 -19.00 13.73 10.00
C GLY A 122 -19.20 14.55 8.72
N SER A 123 -19.85 13.93 7.71
CA SER A 123 -20.31 14.54 6.45
C SER A 123 -19.34 15.53 5.79
N GLN A 124 -18.03 15.27 5.88
CA GLN A 124 -17.04 16.14 5.25
C GLN A 124 -17.08 15.96 3.75
N THR A 125 -16.93 17.07 3.03
CA THR A 125 -16.79 17.01 1.58
C THR A 125 -15.49 16.29 1.21
N LEU A 126 -15.45 15.70 0.01
CA LEU A 126 -14.24 15.05 -0.52
C LEU A 126 -13.02 15.99 -0.47
N TYR A 127 -13.26 17.27 -0.73
CA TYR A 127 -12.25 18.32 -0.69
C TYR A 127 -11.60 18.47 0.69
N ILE A 128 -12.40 18.53 1.76
CA ILE A 128 -11.89 18.68 3.13
C ILE A 128 -11.09 17.45 3.56
N SER A 129 -11.57 16.25 3.18
CA SER A 129 -10.86 14.99 3.45
C SER A 129 -9.50 14.92 2.74
N LEU A 130 -9.45 15.38 1.49
CA LEU A 130 -8.20 15.45 0.72
C LEU A 130 -7.23 16.45 1.36
N MET A 131 -7.72 17.62 1.78
CA MET A 131 -6.91 18.64 2.44
C MET A 131 -6.27 18.11 3.73
N TRP A 132 -7.06 17.48 4.61
CA TRP A 132 -6.53 16.85 5.83
C TRP A 132 -5.51 15.75 5.55
N SER A 133 -5.74 14.96 4.50
CA SER A 133 -4.80 13.92 4.07
C SER A 133 -3.45 14.52 3.65
N ILE A 134 -3.46 15.58 2.84
CA ILE A 134 -2.24 16.28 2.41
C ILE A 134 -1.49 16.86 3.61
N VAL A 135 -2.20 17.52 4.53
CA VAL A 135 -1.61 18.06 5.76
C VAL A 135 -0.94 16.95 6.57
N PHE A 136 -1.64 15.84 6.77
CA PHE A 136 -1.09 14.68 7.48
C PHE A 136 0.17 14.13 6.79
N PHE A 137 0.16 13.97 5.46
CA PHE A 137 1.33 13.52 4.70
C PHE A 137 2.52 14.44 4.86
N ILE A 138 2.32 15.76 4.78
CA ILE A 138 3.40 16.75 4.95
C ILE A 138 3.99 16.64 6.37
N ILE A 139 3.14 16.59 7.40
CA ILE A 139 3.56 16.43 8.80
C ILE A 139 4.38 15.15 8.97
N VAL A 140 3.88 14.03 8.44
CA VAL A 140 4.55 12.73 8.51
C VAL A 140 5.92 12.75 7.82
N ILE A 141 6.04 13.37 6.64
CA ILE A 141 7.32 13.47 5.93
C ILE A 141 8.33 14.31 6.72
N ILE A 142 7.89 15.46 7.25
CA ILE A 142 8.74 16.35 8.07
C ILE A 142 9.20 15.63 9.34
N MET A 143 8.26 15.04 10.08
CA MET A 143 8.57 14.27 11.29
C MET A 143 9.50 13.10 10.99
N SER A 144 9.30 12.46 9.85
CA SER A 144 10.20 11.40 9.39
C SER A 144 11.62 11.93 9.23
N TYR A 145 11.78 13.01 8.46
CA TYR A 145 13.09 13.59 8.19
C TYR A 145 13.80 14.03 9.47
N ILE A 146 13.10 14.71 10.38
CA ILE A 146 13.65 15.16 11.66
C ILE A 146 14.07 13.96 12.51
N TRP A 147 13.19 12.97 12.68
CA TRP A 147 13.49 11.79 13.49
C TRP A 147 14.70 11.02 12.97
N ARG A 148 14.79 10.93 11.64
CA ARG A 148 15.84 10.21 10.94
C ARG A 148 17.23 10.83 11.07
N SER A 149 17.29 12.12 11.39
CA SER A 149 18.54 12.80 11.74
C SER A 149 19.10 12.40 13.10
N ARG A 150 18.26 11.84 13.99
CA ARG A 150 18.65 11.50 15.37
C ARG A 150 18.71 10.00 15.66
N LEU A 151 17.87 9.18 15.01
CA LEU A 151 17.73 7.76 15.35
C LEU A 151 17.69 6.85 14.12
N THR A 152 18.20 5.62 14.29
CA THR A 152 18.38 4.67 13.20
C THR A 152 17.12 3.88 12.82
N ARG A 153 16.01 4.03 13.56
CA ARG A 153 14.69 3.42 13.29
C ARG A 153 13.57 4.32 13.83
N GLY A 154 12.34 4.11 13.39
CA GLY A 154 11.19 4.83 13.94
C GLY A 154 10.94 4.48 15.42
N PRO A 155 10.26 5.35 16.18
CA PRO A 155 10.06 5.18 17.61
C PRO A 155 9.39 3.85 17.96
N ILE A 156 8.36 3.46 17.20
CA ILE A 156 7.61 2.24 17.49
C ILE A 156 8.37 1.01 17.00
N GLU A 157 9.08 1.11 15.89
CA GLU A 157 9.94 0.06 15.36
C GLU A 157 11.11 -0.25 16.32
N LEU A 158 11.62 0.75 17.04
CA LEU A 158 12.60 0.56 18.12
C LEU A 158 12.01 -0.21 19.30
N LEU A 159 10.80 0.14 19.73
CA LEU A 159 10.10 -0.57 20.80
C LEU A 159 9.83 -2.02 20.41
N MET A 160 9.30 -2.27 19.20
CA MET A 160 9.03 -3.62 18.72
C MET A 160 10.28 -4.49 18.75
N ARG A 161 11.43 -3.96 18.33
CA ARG A 161 12.69 -4.73 18.38
C ARG A 161 13.12 -5.02 19.82
N LYS A 162 13.01 -4.03 20.72
CA LYS A 162 13.40 -4.21 22.13
C LYS A 162 12.66 -5.38 22.79
N TYR A 163 11.41 -5.63 22.43
CA TYR A 163 10.62 -6.73 22.97
C TYR A 163 10.71 -8.03 22.16
N SER A 164 11.12 -7.98 20.89
CA SER A 164 11.24 -9.18 20.04
C SER A 164 12.61 -9.85 20.12
N ASP A 165 13.65 -9.14 20.56
CA ASP A 165 15.02 -9.66 20.76
C ASP A 165 15.28 -10.06 22.24
N GLN A 166 14.22 -10.16 23.07
CA GLN A 166 14.25 -10.78 24.42
C GLN A 166 13.66 -12.19 24.36
#